data_AF-A0A956V361-F1
#
_entry.id   AF-A0A956V361-F1
#
_cell.length_a   1.000
_cell.length_b   1.000
_cell.length_c   1.000
_cell.angle_alpha   90.00
_cell.angle_beta   90.00
_cell.angle_gamma   90.00
#
_symmetry.space_group_name_H-M   'P 1'
#
loop_
_entity.id
_entity.type
_entity.pdbx_description
1 polymer ?
#
loop_
_entity_poly.entity_id
_entity_poly.type
_entity_poly.pdbx_seq_one_letter_code
_entity_poly.pdbx_strand_id
1 'polypeptide(L)'
;MNIHEYQAAEILAKHGIPVNPGKVATTPEEARDIAAEFGGVVVVKAQVHTGGRGKAGGVKVVKSPDEAYEAAKAILGMDIKGHIVNKVLIAKGADIQKEVYISAVMNRPQRTIMVMSSAEGGVEIETVAEENPDAIVTRDADPFAGFHPYQAKEVAFALGLEPALVNGFATIAEKLYDVFMEEDATLVEINPFIINGEGKWQALDSKMSFDDNALYRHPETEALRDLA
;
A
#
# COMPACT_ATOMS: atom_id res chain seq x y z
N MET A 1 2.96 12.31 -10.09
CA MET A 1 3.60 11.10 -10.64
C MET A 1 3.19 9.90 -9.82
N ASN A 2 2.79 8.79 -10.45
CA ASN A 2 2.52 7.52 -9.75
C ASN A 2 3.77 6.63 -9.78
N ILE A 3 3.90 5.78 -8.77
CA ILE A 3 4.93 4.74 -8.71
C ILE A 3 4.31 3.35 -8.51
N HIS A 4 5.10 2.32 -8.75
CA HIS A 4 4.69 0.93 -8.54
C HIS A 4 4.57 0.59 -7.05
N GLU A 5 3.78 -0.45 -6.75
CA GLU A 5 3.58 -0.94 -5.38
C GLU A 5 4.91 -1.26 -4.70
N TYR A 6 5.84 -1.94 -5.38
CA TYR A 6 7.14 -2.29 -4.79
C TYR A 6 7.97 -1.04 -4.43
N GLN A 7 7.89 0.02 -5.23
CA GLN A 7 8.59 1.29 -4.98
C GLN A 7 7.97 2.02 -3.79
N ALA A 8 6.63 2.03 -3.71
CA ALA A 8 5.93 2.60 -2.57
C ALA A 8 6.29 1.85 -1.27
N ALA A 9 6.34 0.52 -1.31
CA ALA A 9 6.75 -0.30 -0.16
C ALA A 9 8.19 0.00 0.28
N GLU A 10 9.12 0.22 -0.66
CA GLU A 10 10.49 0.63 -0.34
C GLU A 10 10.55 1.99 0.37
N ILE A 11 9.74 2.97 -0.06
CA ILE A 11 9.67 4.28 0.59
C ILE A 11 9.08 4.13 2.00
N LEU A 12 7.94 3.45 2.15
CA LEU A 12 7.32 3.20 3.45
C LEU A 12 8.30 2.51 4.42
N ALA A 13 9.08 1.53 3.94
CA ALA A 13 10.10 0.86 4.72
C ALA A 13 11.22 1.79 5.19
N LYS A 14 11.67 2.74 4.35
CA LYS A 14 12.68 3.77 4.72
C LYS A 14 12.19 4.66 5.86
N HIS A 15 10.89 4.97 5.88
CA HIS A 15 10.22 5.70 6.96
C HIS A 15 9.86 4.82 8.18
N GLY A 16 10.24 3.54 8.12
CA GLY A 16 10.06 2.58 9.20
C GLY A 16 8.61 2.14 9.40
N ILE A 17 7.80 2.17 8.34
CA ILE A 17 6.51 1.48 8.29
C ILE A 17 6.80 0.02 7.90
N PRO A 18 6.40 -0.98 8.70
CA PRO A 18 6.64 -2.38 8.37
C PRO A 18 5.90 -2.77 7.08
N VAL A 19 6.63 -3.30 6.11
CA VAL A 19 6.07 -3.75 4.82
C VAL A 19 6.21 -5.26 4.67
N ASN A 20 5.38 -5.85 3.81
CA ASN A 20 5.51 -7.24 3.44
C ASN A 20 6.74 -7.47 2.56
N PRO A 21 7.62 -8.45 2.86
CA PRO A 21 8.75 -8.76 2.00
C PRO A 21 8.29 -9.14 0.59
N GLY A 22 8.90 -8.52 -0.40
CA GLY A 22 8.65 -8.83 -1.80
C GLY A 22 9.87 -8.54 -2.67
N LYS A 23 9.96 -9.22 -3.82
CA LYS A 23 10.97 -8.97 -4.85
C LYS A 23 10.31 -8.93 -6.22
N VAL A 24 10.86 -8.10 -7.09
CA VAL A 24 10.36 -7.93 -8.46
C VAL A 24 10.96 -9.00 -9.37
N ALA A 25 10.13 -9.56 -10.25
CA ALA A 25 10.52 -10.40 -11.36
C ALA A 25 10.03 -9.77 -12.68
N THR A 26 10.86 -9.91 -13.71
CA THR A 26 10.58 -9.51 -15.10
C THR A 26 10.40 -10.71 -16.02
N THR A 27 10.78 -11.91 -15.55
CA THR A 27 10.60 -13.17 -16.26
C THR A 27 9.89 -14.19 -15.37
N PRO A 28 9.18 -15.19 -15.96
CA PRO A 28 8.61 -16.29 -15.19
C PRO A 28 9.66 -17.09 -14.41
N GLU A 29 10.87 -17.23 -14.95
CA GLU A 29 11.99 -17.91 -14.30
C GLU A 29 12.42 -17.18 -13.02
N GLU A 30 12.59 -15.86 -13.07
CA GLU A 30 12.88 -15.04 -11.88
C GLU A 30 11.78 -15.17 -10.82
N ALA A 31 10.51 -15.21 -11.24
CA ALA A 31 9.39 -15.37 -10.31
C ALA A 31 9.43 -16.71 -9.57
N ARG A 32 9.78 -17.80 -10.28
CA ARG A 32 9.99 -19.12 -9.68
C ARG A 32 11.12 -19.10 -8.67
N ASP A 33 12.25 -18.50 -9.03
CA ASP A 33 13.45 -18.50 -8.19
C ASP A 33 13.22 -17.69 -6.90
N ILE A 34 12.53 -16.55 -6.98
CA ILE A 34 12.12 -15.77 -5.80
C ILE A 34 11.13 -16.56 -4.93
N ALA A 35 10.15 -17.24 -5.53
CA ALA A 35 9.19 -18.05 -4.78
C ALA A 35 9.89 -19.22 -4.05
N ALA A 36 10.89 -19.83 -4.68
CA ALA A 36 11.72 -20.87 -4.07
C ALA A 36 12.55 -20.31 -2.90
N GLU A 37 13.11 -19.11 -3.03
CA GLU A 37 13.85 -18.44 -1.95
C GLU A 37 12.94 -18.12 -0.75
N PHE A 38 11.74 -17.62 -1.01
CA PHE A 38 10.80 -17.25 0.04
C PHE A 38 10.25 -18.45 0.80
N GLY A 39 9.97 -19.54 0.08
CA GLY A 39 9.36 -20.74 0.62
C GLY A 39 7.89 -20.54 1.02
N GLY A 40 7.11 -21.61 0.91
CA GLY A 40 5.69 -21.59 1.28
C GLY A 40 4.81 -20.83 0.29
N VAL A 41 3.78 -20.16 0.82
CA VAL A 41 2.80 -19.42 0.02
C VAL A 41 3.37 -18.06 -0.38
N VAL A 42 3.24 -17.70 -1.66
CA VAL A 42 3.57 -16.37 -2.17
C VAL A 42 2.41 -15.79 -2.97
N VAL A 43 2.44 -14.49 -3.18
CA VAL A 43 1.47 -13.76 -4.00
C VAL A 43 2.21 -13.13 -5.18
N VAL A 44 1.78 -13.46 -6.39
CA VAL A 44 2.25 -12.85 -7.64
C VAL A 44 1.34 -11.68 -7.98
N LYS A 45 1.88 -10.46 -8.00
CA LYS A 45 1.11 -9.22 -8.21
C LYS A 45 1.64 -8.43 -9.41
N ALA A 46 0.78 -8.14 -10.38
CA ALA A 46 1.07 -7.24 -11.50
C ALA A 46 1.50 -5.87 -10.98
N GLN A 47 2.58 -5.32 -11.55
CA GLN A 47 3.07 -3.98 -11.25
C GLN A 47 2.64 -3.03 -12.37
N VAL A 48 1.56 -2.30 -12.14
CA VAL A 48 0.96 -1.31 -13.05
C VAL A 48 0.35 -0.17 -12.24
N HIS A 49 0.30 1.04 -12.82
CA HIS A 49 -0.22 2.24 -12.16
C HIS A 49 -1.76 2.34 -12.16
N THR A 50 -2.45 1.23 -11.91
CA THR A 50 -3.92 1.17 -11.79
C THR A 50 -4.37 0.22 -10.69
N GLY A 51 -5.46 0.58 -10.01
CA GLY A 51 -6.20 -0.30 -9.08
C GLY A 51 -7.05 -1.35 -9.81
N GLY A 52 -7.67 -2.25 -9.04
CA GLY A 52 -8.49 -3.35 -9.55
C GLY A 52 -7.71 -4.54 -10.15
N ARG A 53 -6.40 -4.65 -9.87
CA ARG A 53 -5.51 -5.71 -10.40
C ARG A 53 -6.02 -7.12 -10.08
N GLY A 54 -6.54 -7.33 -8.87
CA GLY A 54 -7.10 -8.61 -8.45
C GLY A 54 -8.30 -9.04 -9.29
N LYS A 55 -9.25 -8.12 -9.53
CA LYS A 55 -10.43 -8.36 -10.37
C LYS A 55 -10.04 -8.64 -11.84
N ALA A 56 -8.96 -8.05 -12.33
CA ALA A 56 -8.42 -8.29 -13.67
C ALA A 56 -7.60 -9.59 -13.79
N GLY A 57 -7.38 -10.33 -12.70
CA GLY A 57 -6.57 -11.55 -12.69
C GLY A 57 -5.06 -11.32 -12.56
N GLY A 58 -4.63 -10.06 -12.35
CA GLY A 58 -3.24 -9.66 -12.13
C GLY A 58 -2.72 -9.93 -10.71
N VAL A 59 -3.49 -10.59 -9.85
CA VAL A 59 -3.04 -11.01 -8.51
C VAL A 59 -3.37 -12.50 -8.33
N LYS A 60 -2.37 -13.30 -7.97
CA LYS A 60 -2.50 -14.76 -7.78
C LYS A 60 -1.78 -15.20 -6.51
N VAL A 61 -2.49 -15.90 -5.62
CA VAL A 61 -1.89 -16.61 -4.49
C VAL A 61 -1.49 -18.01 -4.95
N VAL A 62 -0.22 -18.37 -4.76
CA VAL A 62 0.37 -19.62 -5.26
C VAL A 62 1.14 -20.32 -4.13
N LYS A 63 1.25 -21.65 -4.19
CA LYS A 63 1.77 -22.49 -3.09
C LYS A 63 3.08 -23.18 -3.42
N SER A 64 3.59 -23.03 -4.63
CA SER A 64 4.85 -23.63 -5.06
C SER A 64 5.59 -22.72 -6.06
N PRO A 65 6.91 -22.91 -6.22
CA PRO A 65 7.69 -22.20 -7.23
C PRO A 65 7.15 -22.41 -8.66
N ASP A 66 6.71 -23.63 -8.99
CA ASP A 66 6.16 -23.94 -10.32
C ASP A 66 4.83 -23.22 -10.56
N GLU A 67 3.98 -23.11 -9.55
CA GLU A 67 2.76 -22.30 -9.65
C GLU A 67 3.09 -20.80 -9.80
N ALA A 68 4.16 -20.31 -9.16
CA ALA A 68 4.62 -18.93 -9.32
C ALA A 68 5.11 -18.65 -10.75
N TYR A 69 5.80 -19.62 -11.37
CA TYR A 69 6.19 -19.57 -12.78
C TYR A 69 4.97 -19.41 -13.69
N GLU A 70 3.98 -20.31 -13.57
CA GLU A 70 2.80 -20.29 -14.42
C GLU A 70 1.95 -19.02 -14.20
N ALA A 71 1.83 -18.56 -12.96
CA ALA A 71 1.16 -17.30 -12.65
C ALA A 71 1.88 -16.10 -13.27
N ALA A 72 3.21 -16.00 -13.14
CA ALA A 72 3.99 -14.93 -13.73
C ALA A 72 3.91 -14.94 -15.26
N LYS A 73 3.98 -16.12 -15.89
CA LYS A 73 3.82 -16.30 -17.33
C LYS A 73 2.46 -15.84 -17.85
N ALA A 74 1.40 -16.05 -17.06
CA ALA A 74 0.06 -15.60 -17.41
C ALA A 74 -0.14 -14.09 -17.21
N ILE A 75 0.56 -13.48 -16.25
CA ILE A 75 0.39 -12.08 -15.87
C ILE A 75 1.30 -11.15 -16.70
N LEU A 76 2.55 -11.54 -16.95
CA LEU A 76 3.48 -10.73 -17.75
C LEU A 76 2.95 -10.59 -19.19
N GLY A 77 2.89 -9.35 -19.67
CA GLY A 77 2.31 -9.00 -20.97
C GLY A 77 0.78 -8.84 -20.98
N MET A 78 0.09 -9.08 -19.85
CA MET A 78 -1.34 -8.80 -19.73
C MET A 78 -1.60 -7.29 -19.85
N ASP A 79 -2.70 -6.92 -20.49
CA ASP A 79 -3.23 -5.55 -20.46
C ASP A 79 -4.25 -5.42 -19.32
N ILE A 80 -3.95 -4.56 -18.35
CA ILE A 80 -4.88 -4.20 -17.27
C ILE A 80 -5.27 -2.74 -17.45
N LYS A 81 -6.47 -2.50 -18.00
CA LYS A 81 -7.06 -1.16 -18.20
C LYS A 81 -6.17 -0.20 -19.03
N GLY A 82 -5.47 -0.72 -20.04
CA GLY A 82 -4.56 0.04 -20.89
C GLY A 82 -3.11 0.04 -20.40
N HIS A 83 -2.79 -0.68 -19.32
CA HIS A 83 -1.44 -0.80 -18.79
C HIS A 83 -0.89 -2.21 -19.03
N ILE A 84 0.18 -2.30 -19.83
CA ILE A 84 0.87 -3.57 -20.08
C ILE A 84 1.72 -3.93 -18.86
N VAL A 85 1.55 -5.15 -18.36
CA VAL A 85 2.28 -5.65 -17.21
C VAL A 85 3.69 -6.09 -17.64
N ASN A 86 4.68 -5.25 -17.37
CA ASN A 86 6.09 -5.54 -17.68
C ASN A 86 6.84 -6.20 -16.51
N LYS A 87 6.29 -6.12 -15.29
CA LYS A 87 6.92 -6.61 -14.06
C LYS A 87 5.86 -7.22 -13.15
N VAL A 88 6.27 -8.20 -12.34
CA VAL A 88 5.46 -8.75 -11.26
C VAL A 88 6.22 -8.66 -9.94
N LEU A 89 5.51 -8.35 -8.86
CA LEU A 89 6.01 -8.43 -7.50
C LEU A 89 5.64 -9.81 -6.94
N ILE A 90 6.65 -10.55 -6.49
CA ILE A 90 6.48 -11.78 -5.73
C ILE A 90 6.59 -11.40 -4.27
N ALA A 91 5.48 -11.46 -3.54
CA ALA A 91 5.42 -11.11 -2.12
C ALA A 91 5.18 -12.36 -1.26
N LYS A 92 5.72 -12.40 -0.04
CA LYS A 92 5.42 -13.50 0.89
C LYS A 92 3.94 -13.52 1.26
N GLY A 93 3.36 -14.71 1.40
CA GLY A 93 2.03 -14.86 2.00
C GLY A 93 2.06 -14.38 3.46
N ALA A 94 1.01 -13.66 3.86
CA ALA A 94 0.84 -13.19 5.23
C ALA A 94 -0.30 -13.94 5.92
N ASP A 95 -0.13 -14.23 7.21
CA ASP A 95 -1.21 -14.73 8.08
C ASP A 95 -2.03 -13.53 8.56
N ILE A 96 -3.17 -13.27 7.90
CA ILE A 96 -3.98 -12.07 8.10
C ILE A 96 -5.03 -12.34 9.17
N GLN A 97 -4.94 -11.63 10.29
CA GLN A 97 -5.93 -11.70 11.38
C GLN A 97 -6.99 -10.61 11.26
N LYS A 98 -6.59 -9.42 10.81
CA LYS A 98 -7.48 -8.29 10.57
C LYS A 98 -6.88 -7.40 9.49
N GLU A 99 -7.74 -6.83 8.66
CA GLU A 99 -7.39 -5.84 7.64
C GLU A 99 -8.01 -4.50 8.01
N VAL A 100 -7.27 -3.42 7.80
CA VAL A 100 -7.78 -2.05 7.84
C VAL A 100 -7.27 -1.29 6.62
N TYR A 101 -7.95 -0.20 6.29
CA TYR A 101 -7.52 0.78 5.32
C TYR A 101 -6.90 1.99 6.05
N ILE A 102 -5.80 2.55 5.53
CA ILE A 102 -5.29 3.85 5.96
C ILE A 102 -4.67 4.63 4.79
N SER A 103 -4.91 5.94 4.75
CA SER A 103 -4.27 6.84 3.80
C SER A 103 -4.07 8.25 4.35
N ALA A 104 -3.18 9.01 3.70
CA ALA A 104 -3.05 10.45 3.83
C ALA A 104 -3.25 11.08 2.46
N VAL A 105 -4.07 12.13 2.42
CA VAL A 105 -4.48 12.80 1.20
C VAL A 105 -4.76 14.28 1.45
N MET A 106 -4.61 15.12 0.43
CA MET A 106 -5.00 16.53 0.50
C MET A 106 -6.53 16.67 0.58
N ASN A 107 -7.03 17.16 1.71
CA ASN A 107 -8.41 17.56 1.88
C ASN A 107 -8.63 18.95 1.28
N ARG A 108 -8.94 18.99 -0.02
CA ARG A 108 -9.08 20.25 -0.78
C ARG A 108 -10.11 21.23 -0.21
N PRO A 109 -11.31 20.80 0.24
CA PRO A 109 -12.27 21.71 0.86
C PRO A 109 -11.71 22.46 2.09
N GLN A 110 -10.97 21.75 2.94
CA GLN A 110 -10.44 22.31 4.20
C GLN A 110 -9.01 22.84 4.08
N ARG A 111 -8.33 22.54 2.95
CA ARG A 111 -6.95 22.93 2.65
C ARG A 111 -5.95 22.40 3.68
N THR A 112 -6.23 21.20 4.16
CA THR A 112 -5.46 20.46 5.16
C THR A 112 -5.04 19.12 4.57
N ILE A 113 -4.07 18.48 5.20
CA ILE A 113 -3.79 17.07 4.92
C ILE A 113 -4.64 16.25 5.87
N MET A 114 -5.35 15.25 5.33
CA MET A 114 -6.26 14.40 6.08
C MET A 114 -5.72 12.99 6.12
N VAL A 115 -5.66 12.42 7.33
CA VAL A 115 -5.54 10.98 7.52
C VAL A 115 -6.94 10.38 7.49
N MET A 116 -7.14 9.41 6.60
CA MET A 116 -8.39 8.69 6.39
C MET A 116 -8.16 7.21 6.69
N SER A 117 -9.13 6.55 7.31
CA SER A 117 -9.03 5.12 7.64
C SER A 117 -10.39 4.45 7.66
N SER A 118 -10.41 3.12 7.47
CA SER A 118 -11.61 2.31 7.63
C SER A 118 -11.28 0.94 8.19
N ALA A 119 -12.20 0.36 8.96
CA ALA A 119 -12.10 -1.03 9.40
C ALA A 119 -12.38 -2.02 8.24
N GLU A 120 -12.91 -1.54 7.12
CA GLU A 120 -13.13 -2.30 5.89
C GLU A 120 -11.87 -2.28 5.00
N GLY A 121 -10.80 -2.92 5.48
CA GLY A 121 -9.59 -3.14 4.68
C GLY A 121 -9.79 -4.17 3.56
N GLY A 122 -8.93 -4.14 2.54
CA GLY A 122 -8.93 -5.11 1.43
C GLY A 122 -10.00 -4.84 0.36
N VAL A 123 -10.79 -3.78 0.52
CA VAL A 123 -11.81 -3.31 -0.42
C VAL A 123 -11.41 -1.93 -0.97
N GLU A 124 -11.82 -1.60 -2.20
CA GLU A 124 -11.59 -0.27 -2.79
C GLU A 124 -12.33 0.79 -1.94
N ILE A 125 -11.61 1.80 -1.47
CA ILE A 125 -12.15 2.77 -0.50
C ILE A 125 -13.29 3.61 -1.10
N GLU A 126 -13.30 3.81 -2.41
CA GLU A 126 -14.37 4.49 -3.12
C GLU A 126 -15.69 3.72 -3.01
N THR A 127 -15.64 2.38 -3.03
CA THR A 127 -16.84 1.55 -2.81
C THR A 127 -17.34 1.68 -1.37
N VAL A 128 -16.44 1.70 -0.39
CA VAL A 128 -16.82 1.93 1.02
C VAL A 128 -17.45 3.32 1.19
N ALA A 129 -16.91 4.35 0.54
CA ALA A 129 -17.46 5.70 0.58
C ALA A 129 -18.86 5.81 -0.03
N GLU A 130 -19.17 5.00 -1.05
CA GLU A 130 -20.49 4.95 -1.68
C GLU A 130 -21.50 4.12 -0.88
N GLU A 131 -21.11 2.95 -0.37
CA GLU A 131 -22.00 1.97 0.25
C GLU A 131 -22.14 2.16 1.77
N ASN A 132 -21.06 2.55 2.44
CA ASN A 132 -20.98 2.70 3.90
C ASN A 132 -20.06 3.87 4.32
N PRO A 133 -20.43 5.13 4.00
CA PRO A 133 -19.59 6.29 4.29
C PRO A 133 -19.25 6.45 5.78
N ASP A 134 -20.12 5.96 6.68
CA ASP A 134 -19.90 6.03 8.14
C ASP A 134 -18.77 5.10 8.62
N ALA A 135 -18.32 4.14 7.80
CA ALA A 135 -17.15 3.32 8.09
C ALA A 135 -15.82 4.05 7.82
N ILE A 136 -15.86 5.26 7.24
CA ILE A 136 -14.68 6.07 6.96
C ILE A 136 -14.47 7.07 8.10
N VAL A 137 -13.36 6.91 8.80
CA VAL A 137 -12.92 7.80 9.88
C VAL A 137 -11.84 8.72 9.34
N THR A 138 -11.97 10.01 9.64
CA THR A 138 -11.03 11.05 9.16
C THR A 138 -10.55 11.96 10.27
N ARG A 139 -9.31 12.41 10.15
CA ARG A 139 -8.71 13.47 10.96
C ARG A 139 -7.78 14.34 10.13
N ASP A 140 -8.02 15.64 10.15
CA ASP A 140 -7.18 16.64 9.50
C ASP A 140 -6.00 17.03 10.38
N ALA A 141 -4.82 17.07 9.79
CA ALA A 141 -3.61 17.63 10.38
C ALA A 141 -3.69 19.15 10.37
N ASP A 142 -3.26 19.78 11.46
CA ASP A 142 -3.12 21.23 11.51
C ASP A 142 -1.94 21.65 10.62
N PRO A 143 -2.07 22.67 9.76
CA PRO A 143 -0.98 23.07 8.87
C PRO A 143 0.29 23.57 9.57
N PHE A 144 0.18 24.03 10.82
CA PHE A 144 1.30 24.52 11.61
C PHE A 144 1.81 23.47 12.60
N ALA A 145 0.89 22.79 13.30
CA ALA A 145 1.23 21.83 14.35
C ALA A 145 1.49 20.41 13.83
N GLY A 146 0.97 20.07 12.64
CA GLY A 146 1.09 18.74 12.03
C GLY A 146 0.02 17.75 12.49
N PHE A 147 0.27 16.47 12.23
CA PHE A 147 -0.58 15.37 12.69
C PHE A 147 -0.03 14.81 14.00
N HIS A 148 -0.87 14.74 15.03
CA HIS A 148 -0.43 14.42 16.39
C HIS A 148 -0.90 13.06 16.90
N PRO A 149 -0.22 12.48 17.91
CA PRO A 149 -0.52 11.12 18.37
C PRO A 149 -1.93 10.98 18.93
N TYR A 150 -2.52 12.04 19.49
CA TYR A 150 -3.89 11.99 20.01
C TYR A 150 -4.91 11.83 18.87
N GLN A 151 -4.69 12.48 17.72
CA GLN A 151 -5.56 12.37 16.54
C GLN A 151 -5.49 10.95 15.99
N ALA A 152 -4.28 10.40 15.89
CA ALA A 152 -4.05 9.03 15.46
C ALA A 152 -4.76 8.00 16.38
N LYS A 153 -4.75 8.24 17.70
CA LYS A 153 -5.49 7.41 18.67
C LYS A 153 -7.00 7.58 18.56
N GLU A 154 -7.51 8.78 18.33
CA GLU A 154 -8.94 9.00 18.06
C GLU A 154 -9.40 8.21 16.83
N VAL A 155 -8.61 8.20 15.76
CA VAL A 155 -8.88 7.36 14.58
C VAL A 155 -8.91 5.89 14.98
N ALA A 156 -7.88 5.41 15.69
CA ALA A 156 -7.80 4.01 16.14
C ALA A 156 -9.02 3.57 16.96
N PHE A 157 -9.49 4.40 17.90
CA PHE A 157 -10.66 4.10 18.71
C PHE A 157 -11.97 4.13 17.90
N ALA A 158 -12.11 5.08 16.98
CA ALA A 158 -13.27 5.17 16.09
C ALA A 158 -13.35 3.96 15.12
N LEU A 159 -12.21 3.39 14.73
CA LEU A 159 -12.13 2.12 13.99
C LEU A 159 -12.47 0.88 14.84
N GLY A 160 -12.70 1.05 16.15
CA GLY A 160 -12.94 -0.05 17.07
C GLY A 160 -11.72 -0.95 17.28
N LEU A 161 -10.50 -0.41 17.20
CA LEU A 161 -9.29 -1.17 17.50
C LEU A 161 -9.19 -1.49 18.99
N GLU A 162 -8.74 -2.69 19.31
CA GLU A 162 -8.48 -3.08 20.69
C GLU A 162 -7.36 -2.22 21.31
N PRO A 163 -7.40 -1.93 22.62
CA PRO A 163 -6.41 -1.05 23.27
C PRO A 163 -4.94 -1.45 23.03
N ALA A 164 -4.66 -2.75 22.90
CA ALA A 164 -3.32 -3.25 22.62
C ALA A 164 -2.78 -2.85 21.23
N LEU A 165 -3.68 -2.60 20.27
CA LEU A 165 -3.35 -2.30 18.87
C LEU A 165 -3.23 -0.78 18.61
N VAL A 166 -3.84 0.04 19.45
CA VAL A 166 -3.98 1.49 19.29
C VAL A 166 -2.64 2.20 19.16
N ASN A 167 -1.66 1.90 20.02
CA ASN A 167 -0.35 2.58 19.95
C ASN A 167 0.43 2.22 18.69
N GLY A 168 0.33 0.96 18.23
CA GLY A 168 0.95 0.51 16.99
C GLY A 168 0.34 1.21 15.78
N PHE A 169 -1.00 1.28 15.72
CA PHE A 169 -1.70 2.01 14.67
C PHE A 169 -1.32 3.50 14.68
N ALA A 170 -1.33 4.13 15.86
CA ALA A 170 -1.05 5.55 16.00
C ALA A 170 0.35 5.91 15.47
N THR A 171 1.35 5.11 15.82
CA THR A 171 2.74 5.28 15.35
C THR A 171 2.82 5.21 13.82
N ILE A 172 2.06 4.33 13.18
CA ILE A 172 2.06 4.18 11.72
C ILE A 172 1.29 5.30 11.04
N ALA A 173 0.17 5.75 11.61
CA ALA A 173 -0.56 6.89 11.09
C ALA A 173 0.25 8.19 11.11
N GLU A 174 1.04 8.42 12.17
CA GLU A 174 2.00 9.53 12.25
C GLU A 174 3.06 9.42 11.15
N LYS A 175 3.73 8.27 11.04
CA LYS A 175 4.73 8.05 9.98
C LYS A 175 4.15 8.17 8.58
N LEU A 176 2.91 7.76 8.37
CA LEU A 176 2.24 7.86 7.08
C LEU A 176 1.99 9.33 6.70
N TYR A 177 1.65 10.16 7.68
CA TYR A 177 1.60 11.62 7.51
C TYR A 177 3.01 12.19 7.23
N ASP A 178 4.03 11.75 7.95
CA ASP A 178 5.42 12.20 7.73
C ASP A 178 5.89 11.85 6.30
N VAL A 179 5.64 10.63 5.83
CA VAL A 179 5.90 10.21 4.44
C VAL A 179 5.21 11.15 3.45
N PHE A 180 3.93 11.48 3.71
CA PHE A 180 3.18 12.37 2.83
C PHE A 180 3.88 13.74 2.71
N MET A 181 4.32 14.29 3.84
CA MET A 181 4.94 15.61 3.93
C MET A 181 6.38 15.64 3.40
N GLU A 182 7.19 14.66 3.76
CA GLU A 182 8.62 14.61 3.41
C GLU A 182 8.83 14.29 1.94
N GLU A 183 7.97 13.46 1.32
CA GLU A 183 8.10 13.06 -0.07
C GLU A 183 7.32 13.96 -1.05
N ASP A 184 6.66 15.02 -0.57
CA ASP A 184 5.68 15.82 -1.33
C ASP A 184 4.66 14.94 -2.07
N ALA A 185 4.09 13.98 -1.33
CA ALA A 185 3.08 13.10 -1.85
C ALA A 185 1.76 13.86 -2.10
N THR A 186 0.98 13.40 -3.06
CA THR A 186 -0.43 13.76 -3.22
C THR A 186 -1.37 12.68 -2.70
N LEU A 187 -0.85 11.46 -2.52
CA LEU A 187 -1.53 10.31 -1.94
C LEU A 187 -0.50 9.37 -1.34
N VAL A 188 -0.73 8.93 -0.10
CA VAL A 188 -0.07 7.77 0.50
C VAL A 188 -1.17 6.85 1.01
N GLU A 189 -1.29 5.66 0.46
CA GLU A 189 -2.35 4.71 0.80
C GLU A 189 -1.75 3.32 1.08
N ILE A 190 -2.25 2.68 2.14
CA ILE A 190 -1.96 1.29 2.48
C ILE A 190 -3.28 0.54 2.53
N ASN A 191 -3.45 -0.44 1.63
CA ASN A 191 -4.67 -1.22 1.54
C ASN A 191 -4.44 -2.62 0.96
N PRO A 192 -4.44 -3.70 1.78
CA PRO A 192 -4.73 -3.68 3.22
C PRO A 192 -3.51 -3.36 4.08
N PHE A 193 -3.76 -2.64 5.17
CA PHE A 193 -2.88 -2.58 6.33
C PHE A 193 -3.33 -3.64 7.33
N ILE A 194 -2.51 -4.63 7.60
CA ILE A 194 -2.96 -5.82 8.33
C ILE A 194 -2.40 -5.88 9.75
N ILE A 195 -3.06 -6.69 10.57
CA ILE A 195 -2.48 -7.30 11.75
C ILE A 195 -2.18 -8.74 11.40
N ASN A 196 -0.92 -9.14 11.50
CA ASN A 196 -0.51 -10.51 11.19
C ASN A 196 -0.75 -11.48 12.36
N GLY A 197 -0.52 -12.78 12.16
CA GLY A 197 -0.64 -13.83 13.19
C GLY A 197 0.21 -13.61 14.45
N GLU A 198 1.24 -12.75 14.39
CA GLU A 198 2.05 -12.35 15.55
C GLU A 198 1.49 -11.11 16.28
N GLY A 199 0.32 -10.60 15.86
CA GLY A 199 -0.28 -9.39 16.40
C GLY A 199 0.44 -8.10 15.98
N LYS A 200 1.26 -8.14 14.92
CA LYS A 200 2.02 -6.98 14.43
C LYS A 200 1.39 -6.36 13.20
N TRP A 201 1.50 -5.04 13.14
CA TRP A 201 1.07 -4.24 11.99
C TRP A 201 2.00 -4.42 10.78
N GLN A 202 1.44 -4.54 9.58
CA GLN A 202 2.19 -4.69 8.34
C GLN A 202 1.41 -4.17 7.13
N ALA A 203 2.05 -3.40 6.27
CA ALA A 203 1.52 -2.99 4.97
C ALA A 203 1.66 -4.14 3.95
N LEU A 204 0.55 -4.64 3.40
CA LEU A 204 0.59 -5.69 2.37
C LEU A 204 0.59 -5.16 0.95
N ASP A 205 0.01 -3.99 0.73
CA ASP A 205 -0.08 -3.32 -0.56
C ASP A 205 -0.13 -1.82 -0.30
N SER A 206 0.54 -1.06 -1.15
CA SER A 206 0.74 0.37 -0.99
C SER A 206 0.66 1.08 -2.32
N LYS A 207 0.03 2.24 -2.31
CA LYS A 207 -0.12 3.12 -3.47
C LYS A 207 0.32 4.51 -3.09
N MET A 208 1.22 5.07 -3.90
CA MET A 208 1.73 6.41 -3.69
C MET A 208 1.72 7.21 -4.99
N SER A 209 1.42 8.49 -4.85
CA SER A 209 1.48 9.49 -5.90
C SER A 209 2.12 10.75 -5.36
N PHE A 210 2.87 11.46 -6.20
CA PHE A 210 3.63 12.67 -5.84
C PHE A 210 3.17 13.90 -6.63
N ASP A 211 3.41 15.09 -6.07
CA ASP A 211 3.24 16.35 -6.80
C ASP A 211 4.35 16.50 -7.84
N ASP A 212 3.97 16.51 -9.11
CA ASP A 212 4.91 16.67 -10.23
C ASP A 212 5.72 17.97 -10.14
N ASN A 213 5.14 19.02 -9.53
CA ASN A 213 5.82 20.30 -9.36
C ASN A 213 6.90 20.28 -8.29
N ALA A 214 6.93 19.26 -7.42
CA ALA A 214 7.93 19.12 -6.36
C ALA A 214 9.09 18.21 -6.77
N LEU A 215 9.02 17.51 -7.91
CA LEU A 215 10.03 16.51 -8.29
C LEU A 215 11.43 17.10 -8.50
N TYR A 216 11.56 18.41 -8.77
CA TYR A 216 12.85 19.07 -8.90
C TYR A 216 13.70 19.02 -7.62
N ARG A 217 13.07 18.86 -6.45
CA ARG A 217 13.75 18.73 -5.14
C ARG A 217 13.79 17.28 -4.62
N HIS A 218 13.27 16.33 -5.39
CA HIS A 218 13.24 14.89 -5.07
C HIS A 218 13.85 14.05 -6.21
N PRO A 219 15.17 14.17 -6.46
CA PRO A 219 15.82 13.48 -7.58
C PRO A 219 15.72 11.94 -7.49
N GLU A 220 15.70 11.38 -6.28
CA GLU A 220 15.50 9.96 -6.02
C GLU A 220 14.10 9.49 -6.41
N THR A 221 13.07 10.32 -6.18
CA THR A 221 11.69 10.01 -6.53
C THR A 221 11.48 10.15 -8.02
N GLU A 222 12.04 11.18 -8.66
CA GLU A 222 12.01 11.33 -10.13
C GLU A 222 12.68 10.14 -10.83
N ALA A 223 13.74 9.57 -10.25
CA ALA A 223 14.40 8.37 -10.79
C ALA A 223 13.52 7.10 -10.74
N LEU A 224 12.43 7.10 -9.96
CA LEU A 224 11.47 5.99 -9.91
C LEU A 224 10.47 6.01 -11.06
N ARG A 225 10.41 7.10 -11.84
CA ARG A 225 9.44 7.28 -12.92
C ARG A 225 9.51 6.14 -13.93
N ASP A 226 8.38 5.47 -14.12
CA ASP A 226 8.23 4.51 -15.21
C ASP A 226 7.83 5.25 -16.50
N LEU A 227 8.67 5.15 -17.53
CA LEU A 227 8.45 5.75 -18.84
C LEU A 227 8.01 4.74 -19.89
N ALA A 228 7.87 3.47 -19.50
CA ALA A 228 7.46 2.38 -20.37
C ALA A 228 5.94 2.34 -20.62
#